data_AF-A0A4V0HU35-F1
#
_entry.id   AF-A0A4V0HU35-F1
#
_cell.length_a   1.000
_cell.length_b   1.000
_cell.length_c   1.000
_cell.angle_alpha   90.00
_cell.angle_beta   90.00
_cell.angle_gamma   90.00
#
_symmetry.space_group_name_H-M   'P 1'
#
loop_
_entity.id
_entity.type
_entity.pdbx_description
1 polymer ?
#
loop_
_entity_poly.entity_id
_entity_poly.type
_entity_poly.pdbx_seq_one_letter_code
_entity_poly.pdbx_strand_id
1 'polypeptide(L)'
;MTNFMGEWFWGRRGERHWPLGEVVRRLAYTNVSKCCRKVLQVERDGVADGDFLRRLAGVLEISEGVVVYLTRQDRLAYLRAWNEWADQPTTIRVVMRAVPGFMIGVTLPDGVMTPDAAIAFAQAHAARLHRKVFVILSRRESVGITEDGTINGRFTTRPDTDPCPLLSVRRQKFLFRTTGFGAVEPWVPPGGGAT
;
A
#
# COMPACT_ATOMS: atom_id res chain seq x y z
N MET A 1 -0.67 -2.29 -12.95
CA MET A 1 -2.00 -2.25 -12.34
C MET A 1 -2.89 -1.46 -13.27
N THR A 2 -4.06 -1.98 -13.63
CA THR A 2 -4.98 -1.31 -14.57
C THR A 2 -5.66 -0.15 -13.88
N ASN A 3 -5.74 1.00 -14.55
CA ASN A 3 -6.37 2.22 -14.07
C ASN A 3 -7.52 2.59 -15.04
N PHE A 4 -8.66 1.93 -14.86
CA PHE A 4 -9.83 2.11 -15.72
C PHE A 4 -10.37 3.54 -15.66
N MET A 5 -10.36 4.16 -14.48
CA MET A 5 -10.79 5.55 -14.33
C MET A 5 -9.91 6.50 -15.15
N GLY A 6 -8.59 6.40 -15.01
CA GLY A 6 -7.66 7.27 -15.73
C GLY A 6 -7.75 7.09 -17.24
N GLU A 7 -7.81 5.85 -17.72
CA GLU A 7 -8.00 5.53 -19.15
C GLU A 7 -9.30 6.12 -19.70
N TRP A 8 -10.40 6.03 -18.95
CA TRP A 8 -11.70 6.58 -19.37
C TRP A 8 -11.68 8.11 -19.44
N PHE A 9 -11.13 8.78 -18.42
CA PHE A 9 -11.03 10.24 -18.39
C PHE A 9 -10.12 10.77 -19.50
N TRP A 10 -8.98 10.11 -19.72
CA TRP A 10 -8.06 10.41 -20.82
C TRP A 10 -8.75 10.24 -22.18
N GLY A 11 -9.46 9.12 -22.38
CA GLY A 11 -10.24 8.84 -23.59
C GLY A 11 -11.30 9.89 -23.86
N ARG A 12 -12.14 10.23 -22.86
CA ARG A 12 -13.19 11.26 -22.99
C ARG A 12 -12.62 12.64 -23.29
N ARG A 13 -11.47 12.99 -22.70
CA ARG A 13 -10.76 14.23 -23.05
C ARG A 13 -10.23 14.18 -24.49
N GLY A 14 -9.68 13.05 -24.91
CA GLY A 14 -9.17 12.80 -26.26
C GLY A 14 -10.24 12.92 -27.35
N GLU A 15 -11.43 12.35 -27.12
CA GLU A 15 -12.61 12.45 -27.99
C GLU A 15 -13.04 13.90 -28.25
N ARG A 16 -12.85 14.78 -27.27
CA ARG A 16 -13.16 16.21 -27.38
C ARG A 16 -12.03 17.05 -27.97
N HIS A 17 -10.88 16.43 -28.22
CA HIS A 17 -9.65 17.10 -28.62
C HIS A 17 -9.25 18.25 -27.68
N TRP A 18 -9.55 18.11 -26.38
CA TRP A 18 -9.26 19.15 -25.41
C TRP A 18 -7.85 19.01 -24.85
N PRO A 19 -6.97 20.03 -24.96
CA PRO A 19 -5.73 20.06 -24.22
C PRO A 19 -6.03 20.24 -22.72
N LEU A 20 -5.08 19.85 -21.86
CA LEU A 20 -5.23 19.96 -20.39
C LEU A 20 -5.62 21.38 -19.95
N GLY A 21 -5.01 22.42 -20.55
CA GLY A 21 -5.32 23.81 -20.24
C GLY A 21 -6.77 24.18 -20.52
N GLU A 22 -7.40 23.58 -21.53
CA GLU A 22 -8.80 23.82 -21.85
C GLU A 22 -9.74 23.17 -20.83
N VAL A 23 -9.46 21.93 -20.43
CA VAL A 23 -10.20 21.26 -19.35
C VAL A 23 -10.11 22.07 -18.06
N VAL A 24 -8.93 22.57 -17.73
CA VAL A 24 -8.70 23.36 -16.52
C VAL A 24 -9.42 24.71 -16.56
N ARG A 25 -9.48 25.37 -17.73
CA ARG A 25 -10.29 26.59 -17.92
C ARG A 25 -11.77 26.31 -17.69
N ARG A 26 -12.29 25.20 -18.21
CA ARG A 26 -13.69 24.77 -18.00
C ARG A 26 -13.99 24.40 -16.55
N LEU A 27 -12.98 23.89 -15.83
CA LEU A 27 -13.07 23.70 -14.39
C LEU A 27 -13.03 25.01 -13.59
N ALA A 28 -12.75 26.15 -14.20
CA ALA A 28 -12.67 27.46 -13.54
C ALA A 28 -11.63 27.54 -12.41
N TYR A 29 -10.49 26.86 -12.53
CA TYR A 29 -9.37 27.02 -11.59
C TYR A 29 -8.44 28.16 -12.00
N THR A 30 -8.10 29.03 -11.06
CA THR A 30 -7.14 30.14 -11.28
C THR A 30 -5.71 29.62 -11.53
N ASN A 31 -5.28 28.58 -10.81
CA ASN A 31 -3.94 28.02 -10.95
C ASN A 31 -3.93 26.89 -11.98
N VAL A 32 -3.68 27.26 -13.24
CA VAL A 32 -3.75 26.34 -14.38
C VAL A 32 -2.76 25.19 -14.23
N SER A 33 -1.48 25.50 -13.95
CA SER A 33 -0.42 24.50 -13.88
C SER A 33 -0.62 23.48 -12.75
N LYS A 34 -1.11 23.91 -11.57
CA LYS A 34 -1.46 22.99 -10.47
C LYS A 34 -2.60 22.07 -10.88
N CYS A 35 -3.64 22.61 -11.50
CA CYS A 35 -4.81 21.84 -11.90
C CYS A 35 -4.50 20.86 -13.04
N CYS A 36 -3.70 21.25 -14.03
CA CYS A 36 -3.22 20.34 -15.08
C CYS A 36 -2.51 19.11 -14.50
N ARG A 37 -1.69 19.30 -13.45
CA ARG A 37 -1.05 18.18 -12.74
C ARG A 37 -2.06 17.27 -12.04
N LYS A 38 -3.13 17.82 -11.46
CA LYS A 38 -4.21 17.01 -10.85
C LYS A 38 -4.98 16.22 -11.90
N VAL A 39 -5.29 16.82 -13.05
CA VAL A 39 -5.93 16.09 -14.18
C VAL A 39 -5.02 14.95 -14.65
N LEU A 40 -3.73 15.22 -14.87
CA LEU A 40 -2.76 14.19 -15.24
C LEU A 40 -2.63 13.09 -14.19
N GLN A 41 -2.70 13.44 -12.90
CA GLN A 41 -2.68 12.46 -11.82
C GLN A 41 -3.90 11.54 -11.86
N VAL A 42 -5.09 12.05 -12.16
CA VAL A 42 -6.29 11.21 -12.38
C VAL A 42 -6.09 10.31 -13.59
N GLU A 43 -5.65 10.87 -14.73
CA GLU A 43 -5.46 10.11 -15.96
C GLU A 43 -4.40 9.01 -15.83
N ARG A 44 -3.33 9.25 -15.06
CA ARG A 44 -2.23 8.29 -14.87
C ARG A 44 -2.50 7.30 -13.73
N ASP A 45 -2.94 7.80 -12.57
CA ASP A 45 -2.97 7.04 -11.32
C ASP A 45 -4.40 6.69 -10.86
N GLY A 46 -5.43 7.37 -11.39
CA GLY A 46 -6.82 7.15 -11.00
C GLY A 46 -7.16 7.75 -9.63
N VAL A 47 -6.29 8.62 -9.10
CA VAL A 47 -6.38 9.17 -7.75
C VAL A 47 -6.71 10.67 -7.80
N ALA A 48 -7.81 11.04 -7.15
CA ALA A 48 -8.16 12.42 -6.86
C ALA A 48 -9.04 12.52 -5.61
N ASP A 49 -9.13 13.73 -5.06
CA ASP A 49 -10.19 14.06 -4.11
C ASP A 49 -11.57 13.97 -4.79
N GLY A 50 -12.58 13.52 -4.04
CA GLY A 50 -13.91 13.25 -4.58
C GLY A 50 -14.59 14.48 -5.17
N ASP A 51 -14.32 15.68 -4.63
CA ASP A 51 -14.89 16.92 -5.17
C ASP A 51 -14.31 17.26 -6.55
N PHE A 52 -12.97 17.23 -6.67
CA PHE A 52 -12.28 17.42 -7.93
C PHE A 52 -12.72 16.39 -8.98
N LEU A 53 -12.83 15.13 -8.59
CA LEU A 53 -13.25 14.07 -9.51
C LEU A 53 -14.67 14.30 -10.04
N ARG A 54 -15.61 14.69 -9.17
CA ARG A 54 -16.99 15.05 -9.59
C ARG A 54 -17.02 16.23 -10.55
N ARG A 55 -16.25 17.29 -10.27
CA ARG A 55 -16.17 18.46 -11.17
C ARG A 55 -15.55 18.12 -12.51
N LEU A 56 -14.48 17.33 -12.51
CA LEU A 56 -13.82 16.87 -13.73
C LEU A 56 -14.74 15.96 -14.56
N ALA A 57 -15.47 15.05 -13.90
CA ALA A 57 -16.49 14.24 -14.55
C ALA A 57 -17.59 15.10 -15.18
N GLY A 58 -18.07 16.14 -14.47
CA GLY A 58 -19.04 17.09 -15.00
C GLY A 58 -18.55 17.82 -16.25
N VAL A 59 -17.31 18.33 -16.24
CA VAL A 59 -16.70 19.01 -17.41
C VAL A 59 -16.54 18.07 -18.60
N LEU A 60 -16.20 16.80 -18.37
CA LEU A 60 -16.03 15.79 -19.41
C LEU A 60 -17.34 15.06 -19.78
N GLU A 61 -18.48 15.48 -19.18
CA GLU A 61 -19.79 14.87 -19.33
C GLU A 61 -19.74 13.34 -19.12
N ILE A 62 -19.12 12.95 -18.01
CA ILE A 62 -19.08 11.59 -17.49
C ILE A 62 -20.14 11.52 -16.38
N SER A 63 -21.10 10.61 -16.52
CA SER A 63 -22.16 10.45 -15.52
C SER A 63 -21.60 9.90 -14.22
N GLU A 64 -22.25 10.23 -13.10
CA GLU A 64 -21.89 9.72 -11.78
C GLU A 64 -21.91 8.18 -11.74
N GLY A 65 -22.88 7.55 -12.40
CA GLY A 65 -22.96 6.09 -12.52
C GLY A 65 -21.72 5.46 -13.17
N VAL A 66 -21.14 6.13 -14.18
CA VAL A 66 -19.88 5.68 -14.80
C VAL A 66 -18.70 5.83 -13.84
N VAL A 67 -18.61 6.94 -13.11
CA VAL A 67 -17.54 7.14 -12.11
C VAL A 67 -17.61 6.08 -11.01
N VAL A 68 -18.79 5.77 -10.49
CA VAL A 68 -19.01 4.71 -9.50
C VAL A 68 -18.61 3.34 -10.05
N TYR A 69 -19.01 3.05 -11.30
CA TYR A 69 -18.64 1.79 -11.97
C TYR A 69 -17.12 1.65 -12.13
N LEU A 70 -16.42 2.67 -12.63
CA LEU A 70 -14.97 2.65 -12.84
C LEU A 70 -14.23 2.52 -11.51
N THR A 71 -14.64 3.25 -10.47
CA THR A 71 -14.08 3.13 -9.12
C THR A 71 -14.18 1.69 -8.60
N ARG A 72 -15.33 1.03 -8.85
CA ARG A 72 -15.52 -0.38 -8.48
C ARG A 72 -14.61 -1.30 -9.29
N GLN A 73 -14.43 -1.07 -10.58
CA GLN A 73 -13.52 -1.86 -11.42
C GLN A 73 -12.07 -1.72 -10.95
N ASP A 74 -11.60 -0.49 -10.70
CA ASP A 74 -10.25 -0.23 -10.16
C ASP A 74 -10.06 -0.93 -8.81
N ARG A 75 -11.06 -0.87 -7.92
CA ARG A 75 -11.01 -1.57 -6.65
C ARG A 75 -10.93 -3.10 -6.82
N LEU A 76 -11.71 -3.67 -7.73
CA LEU A 76 -11.68 -5.12 -7.99
C LEU A 76 -10.34 -5.55 -8.59
N ALA A 77 -9.81 -4.79 -9.55
CA ALA A 77 -8.51 -5.05 -10.16
C ALA A 77 -7.38 -4.92 -9.14
N TYR A 78 -7.42 -3.91 -8.28
CA TYR A 78 -6.52 -3.77 -7.14
C TYR A 78 -6.55 -5.01 -6.24
N LEU A 79 -7.73 -5.43 -5.82
CA LEU A 79 -7.88 -6.58 -4.92
C LEU A 79 -7.40 -7.88 -5.56
N ARG A 80 -7.65 -8.08 -6.87
CA ARG A 80 -7.14 -9.24 -7.61
C ARG A 80 -5.61 -9.23 -7.67
N ALA A 81 -5.02 -8.13 -8.10
CA ALA A 81 -3.57 -7.98 -8.18
C ALA A 81 -2.90 -8.14 -6.80
N TRP A 82 -3.52 -7.58 -5.75
CA TRP A 82 -3.05 -7.75 -4.39
C TRP A 82 -3.14 -9.21 -3.93
N ASN A 83 -4.26 -9.90 -4.20
CA ASN A 83 -4.41 -11.32 -3.82
C ASN A 83 -3.38 -12.19 -4.56
N GLU A 84 -3.22 -11.99 -5.86
CA GLU A 84 -2.20 -12.68 -6.66
C GLU A 84 -0.80 -12.45 -6.09
N TRP A 85 -0.45 -11.20 -5.77
CA TRP A 85 0.80 -10.89 -5.11
C TRP A 85 0.93 -11.57 -3.74
N ALA A 86 -0.14 -11.57 -2.94
CA ALA A 86 -0.12 -12.10 -1.58
C ALA A 86 -0.05 -13.63 -1.53
N ASP A 87 -0.54 -14.30 -2.57
CA ASP A 87 -0.57 -15.76 -2.70
C ASP A 87 0.74 -16.32 -3.28
N GLN A 88 1.59 -15.48 -3.87
CA GLN A 88 2.92 -15.89 -4.30
C GLN A 88 3.76 -16.38 -3.10
N PRO A 89 4.43 -17.54 -3.23
CA PRO A 89 5.25 -18.08 -2.15
C PRO A 89 6.40 -17.12 -1.81
N THR A 90 6.78 -17.12 -0.55
CA THR A 90 7.96 -16.42 -0.04
C THR A 90 8.70 -17.34 0.91
N THR A 91 10.02 -17.21 0.96
CA THR A 91 10.84 -17.91 1.94
C THR A 91 10.43 -17.49 3.35
N ILE A 92 10.25 -18.47 4.23
CA ILE A 92 10.04 -18.22 5.67
C ILE A 92 11.28 -17.49 6.19
N ARG A 93 11.08 -16.40 6.90
CA ARG A 93 12.18 -15.63 7.49
C ARG A 93 11.84 -15.19 8.89
N VAL A 94 12.88 -15.09 9.71
CA VAL A 94 12.78 -14.56 11.07
C VAL A 94 13.42 -13.19 11.07
N VAL A 95 12.72 -12.20 11.63
CA VAL A 95 13.24 -10.85 11.82
C VAL A 95 13.16 -10.48 13.29
N MET A 96 14.20 -9.82 13.79
CA MET A 96 14.28 -9.37 15.18
C MET A 96 14.26 -7.85 15.23
N ARG A 97 13.50 -7.31 16.18
CA ARG A 97 13.49 -5.87 16.45
C ARG A 97 14.74 -5.48 17.25
N ALA A 98 15.73 -4.91 16.57
CA ALA A 98 16.96 -4.45 17.22
C ALA A 98 16.71 -3.17 18.04
N VAL A 99 15.98 -2.21 17.46
CA VAL A 99 15.44 -1.01 18.15
C VAL A 99 14.05 -0.68 17.58
N PRO A 100 13.23 0.17 18.23
CA PRO A 100 11.94 0.58 17.67
C PRO A 100 12.06 1.11 16.23
N GLY A 101 11.30 0.52 15.32
CA GLY A 101 11.35 0.86 13.89
C GLY A 101 12.49 0.20 13.11
N PHE A 102 13.43 -0.52 13.72
CA PHE A 102 14.53 -1.17 13.00
C PHE A 102 14.54 -2.69 13.21
N MET A 103 14.38 -3.42 12.11
CA MET A 103 14.33 -4.88 12.08
C MET A 103 15.59 -5.42 11.40
N ILE A 104 16.16 -6.48 11.95
CA ILE A 104 17.28 -7.20 11.35
C ILE A 104 16.86 -8.64 11.03
N GLY A 105 17.32 -9.15 9.89
CA GLY A 105 17.12 -10.55 9.52
C GLY A 105 17.91 -11.48 10.43
N VAL A 106 17.29 -12.59 10.84
CA VAL A 106 17.93 -13.67 11.59
C VAL A 106 18.05 -14.87 10.66
N THR A 107 19.29 -15.34 10.48
CA THR A 107 19.55 -16.55 9.69
C THR A 107 18.92 -17.76 10.39
N LEU A 108 18.05 -18.47 9.67
CA LEU A 108 17.50 -19.73 10.12
C LEU A 108 18.56 -20.84 10.02
N PRO A 109 18.67 -21.75 11.00
CA PRO A 109 19.51 -22.93 10.89
C PRO A 109 19.07 -23.83 9.74
N ASP A 110 20.02 -24.59 9.18
CA ASP A 110 19.73 -25.58 8.15
C ASP A 110 18.67 -26.60 8.66
N GLY A 111 17.72 -26.94 7.80
CA GLY A 111 16.61 -27.85 8.13
C GLY A 111 15.39 -27.18 8.76
N VAL A 112 15.46 -25.90 9.15
CA VAL A 112 14.30 -25.13 9.63
C VAL A 112 13.50 -24.60 8.44
N MET A 113 12.79 -25.50 7.76
CA MET A 113 12.05 -25.20 6.53
C MET A 113 10.53 -25.16 6.72
N THR A 114 10.03 -25.57 7.88
CA THR A 114 8.59 -25.61 8.17
C THR A 114 8.15 -24.41 9.02
N PRO A 115 6.90 -23.94 8.88
CA PRO A 115 6.34 -22.89 9.73
C PRO A 115 6.52 -23.15 11.22
N ASP A 116 6.21 -24.36 11.69
CA ASP A 116 6.28 -24.70 13.11
C ASP A 116 7.72 -24.73 13.64
N ALA A 117 8.67 -25.26 12.84
CA ALA A 117 10.08 -25.25 13.22
C ALA A 117 10.63 -23.82 13.28
N ALA A 118 10.24 -22.95 12.34
CA ALA A 118 10.64 -21.55 12.33
C ALA A 118 10.07 -20.77 13.53
N ILE A 119 8.82 -21.05 13.91
CA ILE A 119 8.21 -20.48 15.11
C ILE A 119 8.94 -20.95 16.36
N ALA A 120 9.18 -22.26 16.52
CA ALA A 120 9.90 -22.80 17.67
C ALA A 120 11.31 -22.22 17.80
N PHE A 121 12.05 -22.13 16.69
CA PHE A 121 13.34 -21.46 16.65
C PHE A 121 13.24 -19.99 17.09
N ALA A 122 12.27 -19.26 16.57
CA ALA A 122 12.09 -17.85 16.87
C ALA A 122 11.68 -17.59 18.34
N GLN A 123 10.88 -18.48 18.96
CA GLN A 123 10.56 -18.42 20.38
C GLN A 123 11.80 -18.59 21.25
N ALA A 124 12.61 -19.61 20.97
CA ALA A 124 13.88 -19.83 21.66
C ALA A 124 14.86 -18.67 21.45
N HIS A 125 14.92 -18.12 20.23
CA HIS A 125 15.77 -17.00 19.89
C HIS A 125 15.35 -15.71 20.61
N ALA A 126 14.05 -15.44 20.69
CA ALA A 126 13.48 -14.29 21.39
C ALA A 126 13.78 -14.36 22.89
N ALA A 127 13.49 -15.50 23.54
CA ALA A 127 13.73 -15.72 24.97
C ALA A 127 15.22 -15.58 25.32
N ARG A 128 16.11 -16.13 24.49
CA ARG A 128 17.56 -16.08 24.72
C ARG A 128 18.14 -14.67 24.64
N LEU A 129 17.63 -13.84 23.72
CA LEU A 129 18.16 -12.49 23.50
C LEU A 129 17.35 -11.39 24.19
N HIS A 130 16.20 -11.73 24.79
CA HIS A 130 15.23 -10.78 25.33
C HIS A 130 14.82 -9.71 24.31
N ARG A 131 14.48 -10.13 23.09
CA ARG A 131 14.06 -9.24 21.98
C ARG A 131 12.76 -9.72 21.35
N LYS A 132 11.95 -8.77 20.87
CA LYS A 132 10.78 -9.10 20.04
C LYS A 132 11.23 -9.65 18.70
N VAL A 133 10.61 -10.74 18.30
CA VAL A 133 10.89 -11.44 17.04
C VAL A 133 9.59 -11.58 16.27
N PHE A 134 9.69 -11.52 14.94
CA PHE A 134 8.56 -11.78 14.04
C PHE A 134 8.97 -12.87 13.06
N VAL A 135 8.11 -13.86 12.91
CA VAL A 135 8.26 -14.91 11.90
C VAL A 135 7.36 -14.55 10.73
N ILE A 136 7.94 -14.31 9.57
CA ILE A 136 7.20 -14.07 8.33
C ILE A 136 7.00 -15.43 7.67
N LEU A 137 5.76 -15.94 7.73
CA LEU A 137 5.40 -17.25 7.20
C LEU A 137 5.03 -17.15 5.72
N SER A 138 4.32 -16.09 5.37
CA SER A 138 3.93 -15.78 3.99
C SER A 138 3.85 -14.26 3.81
N ARG A 139 3.44 -13.79 2.62
CA ARG A 139 3.15 -12.36 2.41
C ARG A 139 1.89 -11.91 3.16
N ARG A 140 1.01 -12.86 3.54
CA ARG A 140 -0.23 -12.62 4.29
C ARG A 140 -0.04 -12.77 5.78
N GLU A 141 0.85 -13.63 6.24
CA GLU A 141 0.87 -14.05 7.63
C GLU A 141 2.23 -13.85 8.27
N SER A 142 2.19 -13.25 9.46
CA SER A 142 3.33 -13.18 10.36
C SER A 142 2.93 -13.54 11.78
N VAL A 143 3.86 -14.07 12.56
CA VAL A 143 3.69 -14.40 13.97
C VAL A 143 4.60 -13.49 14.77
N GLY A 144 4.04 -12.69 15.68
CA GLY A 144 4.84 -11.89 16.60
C GLY A 144 5.11 -12.65 17.88
N ILE A 145 6.34 -12.56 18.34
CA ILE A 145 6.86 -13.22 19.54
C ILE A 145 7.44 -12.13 20.45
N THR A 146 7.04 -12.16 21.71
CA THR A 146 7.49 -11.24 22.76
C THR A 146 8.91 -11.54 23.21
N GLU A 147 9.48 -10.65 24.03
CA GLU A 147 10.84 -10.77 24.57
C GLU A 147 11.08 -12.02 25.44
N ASP A 148 10.03 -12.64 25.99
CA ASP A 148 10.10 -13.87 26.80
C ASP A 148 9.91 -15.15 25.97
N GLY A 149 9.73 -15.03 24.64
CA GLY A 149 9.50 -16.16 23.75
C GLY A 149 8.04 -16.62 23.65
N THR A 150 7.08 -15.90 24.25
CA THR A 150 5.65 -16.20 24.10
C THR A 150 5.10 -15.65 22.78
N ILE A 151 4.08 -16.31 22.22
CA ILE A 151 3.42 -15.84 21.00
C ILE A 151 2.49 -14.69 21.38
N ASN A 152 2.82 -13.48 20.91
CA ASN A 152 1.99 -12.29 21.09
C ASN A 152 0.71 -12.36 20.25
N GLY A 153 0.82 -12.91 19.04
CA GLY A 153 -0.31 -13.04 18.12
C GLY A 153 0.10 -13.35 16.70
N ARG A 154 -0.90 -13.65 15.87
CA ARG A 154 -0.78 -13.81 14.43
C ARG A 154 -1.35 -12.58 13.74
N PHE A 155 -0.59 -12.03 12.81
CA PHE A 155 -0.96 -10.82 12.08
C PHE A 155 -1.19 -11.16 10.63
N THR A 156 -2.33 -10.72 10.12
CA THR A 156 -2.71 -10.88 8.72
C THR A 156 -2.54 -9.57 7.97
N THR A 157 -1.69 -9.54 6.95
CA THR A 157 -1.62 -8.46 5.97
C THR A 157 -2.87 -8.46 5.13
N ARG A 158 -3.53 -7.30 5.02
CA ARG A 158 -4.70 -7.07 4.18
C ARG A 158 -4.42 -5.93 3.20
N PRO A 159 -5.18 -5.80 2.11
CA PRO A 159 -4.97 -4.72 1.13
C PRO A 159 -5.08 -3.31 1.72
N ASP A 160 -5.76 -3.17 2.85
CA ASP A 160 -6.04 -1.94 3.60
C ASP A 160 -5.32 -1.88 4.96
N THR A 161 -4.66 -2.95 5.39
CA THR A 161 -3.93 -2.97 6.66
C THR A 161 -2.60 -3.70 6.50
N ASP A 162 -1.51 -2.96 6.63
CA ASP A 162 -0.18 -3.53 6.74
C ASP A 162 0.19 -3.69 8.24
N PRO A 163 0.38 -4.91 8.75
CA PRO A 163 0.77 -5.15 10.13
C PRO A 163 2.24 -4.80 10.41
N CYS A 164 3.01 -4.38 9.39
CA CYS A 164 4.38 -3.94 9.59
C CYS A 164 4.43 -2.75 10.57
N PRO A 165 5.46 -2.71 11.44
CA PRO A 165 5.61 -1.64 12.40
C PRO A 165 5.76 -0.30 11.67
N LEU A 166 4.98 0.67 12.10
CA LEU A 166 5.09 2.07 11.69
C LEU A 166 5.96 2.81 12.70
N LEU A 167 6.90 3.60 12.21
CA LEU A 167 7.56 4.63 13.04
C LEU A 167 6.86 5.96 12.78
N SER A 168 6.56 6.70 13.84
CA SER A 168 6.12 8.09 13.70
C SER A 168 7.29 9.00 14.08
N VAL A 169 7.72 9.85 13.15
CA VAL A 169 8.61 10.97 13.46
C VAL A 169 7.80 12.25 13.25
N ARG A 170 7.49 12.94 14.35
CA ARG A 170 6.54 14.06 14.37
C ARG A 170 5.16 13.63 13.82
N ARG A 171 4.66 14.31 12.78
CA ARG A 171 3.35 14.05 12.13
C ARG A 171 3.45 13.07 10.96
N GLN A 172 4.63 12.53 10.67
CA GLN A 172 4.84 11.64 9.53
C GLN A 172 5.06 10.21 10.01
N LYS A 173 4.30 9.28 9.40
CA LYS A 173 4.43 7.84 9.63
C LYS A 173 5.28 7.24 8.52
N PHE A 174 6.11 6.28 8.88
CA PHE A 174 7.00 5.58 7.98
C PHE A 174 6.79 4.07 8.10
N LEU A 175 6.64 3.41 6.97
CA LEU A 175 6.53 1.96 6.90
C LEU A 175 7.92 1.35 6.82
N PHE A 176 8.24 0.43 7.74
CA PHE A 176 9.48 -0.33 7.67
C PHE A 176 9.27 -1.66 6.99
N ARG A 177 9.77 -1.79 5.75
CA ARG A 177 9.73 -3.05 5.02
C ARG A 177 10.92 -3.94 5.38
N THR A 178 10.67 -5.22 5.53
CA THR A 178 11.65 -6.23 5.94
C THR A 178 12.51 -6.79 4.79
N THR A 179 12.32 -6.33 3.54
CA THR A 179 12.92 -6.93 2.33
C THR A 179 14.09 -6.17 1.71
N GLY A 180 14.59 -5.09 2.30
CA GLY A 180 15.75 -4.40 1.72
C GLY A 180 16.09 -3.11 2.44
N PHE A 181 17.39 -2.84 2.54
CA PHE A 181 18.02 -1.63 3.03
C PHE A 181 17.11 -0.39 3.09
N GLY A 182 16.72 0.02 4.30
CA GLY A 182 16.43 1.41 4.64
C GLY A 182 15.43 2.19 3.78
N ALA A 183 14.54 1.53 3.03
CA ALA A 183 13.51 2.24 2.29
C ALA A 183 12.42 2.70 3.28
N VAL A 184 12.62 3.92 3.79
CA VAL A 184 11.68 4.67 4.61
C VAL A 184 10.65 5.27 3.65
N GLU A 185 9.53 4.57 3.45
CA GLU A 185 8.43 5.08 2.63
C GLU A 185 7.47 5.89 3.52
N PRO A 186 7.06 7.10 3.10
CA PRO A 186 5.95 7.79 3.73
C PRO A 186 4.72 6.88 3.72
N TRP A 187 4.13 6.65 4.89
CA TRP A 187 2.89 5.89 4.98
C TRP A 187 1.77 6.69 4.33
N VAL A 188 1.17 6.12 3.29
CA VAL A 188 -0.03 6.65 2.65
C VAL A 188 -1.23 5.89 3.22
N PRO A 189 -2.23 6.58 3.81
CA PRO A 189 -3.43 5.92 4.28
C PRO A 189 -4.13 5.19 3.12
N PRO A 190 -4.72 4.01 3.35
CA PRO A 190 -5.62 3.40 2.38
C PRO A 190 -6.77 4.38 2.08
N GLY A 191 -6.89 4.83 0.83
CA GLY A 191 -7.91 5.80 0.40
C GLY A 191 -7.59 7.27 0.69
N GLY A 192 -6.38 7.60 1.16
CA GLY A 192 -5.98 8.97 1.48
C GLY A 192 -5.47 9.73 0.26
N GLY A 193 -6.38 10.43 -0.44
CA GLY A 193 -6.00 11.66 -1.14
C GLY A 193 -5.44 12.63 -0.10
N ALA A 194 -4.30 13.28 -0.41
CA ALA A 194 -3.71 14.27 0.48
C ALA A 194 -4.75 15.34 0.83
N THR A 195 -5.12 15.41 2.11
CA THR A 195 -5.82 16.57 2.71
C THR A 195 -4.93 17.79 2.65
#